data_AF-A0A1A6HMZ5-F1
#
_entry.id   AF-A0A1A6HMZ5-F1
#
_cell.length_a   1.000
_cell.length_b   1.000
_cell.length_c   1.000
_cell.angle_alpha   90.00
_cell.angle_beta   90.00
_cell.angle_gamma   90.00
#
_symmetry.space_group_name_H-M   'P 1'
#
loop_
_entity.id
_entity.type
_entity.pdbx_description
1 polymer ?
#
loop_
_entity_poly.entity_id
_entity_poly.type
_entity_poly.pdbx_seq_one_letter_code
_entity_poly.pdbx_strand_id
1 'polypeptide(L)' 'DFIKGLSILLRGTVQEKLNWAFNLYDINKDGYITKEEMLDIMKAIYDMMGKCTYPVLKEDAPRQHVETFFQ' A
#
# COMPACT_ATOMS: atom_id res chain seq x y z
N ASP A 1 -13.84 -5.47 -9.02
CA ASP A 1 -13.46 -4.45 -8.01
C ASP A 1 -12.26 -3.59 -8.38
N PHE A 2 -11.18 -4.15 -8.94
CA PHE A 2 -9.97 -3.38 -9.29
C PHE A 2 -10.22 -2.16 -10.20
N ILE A 3 -11.00 -2.31 -11.28
CA ILE A 3 -11.36 -1.20 -12.19
C ILE A 3 -12.21 -0.13 -11.49
N LYS A 4 -13.09 -0.53 -10.56
CA LYS A 4 -13.89 0.39 -9.76
C LYS A 4 -13.00 1.18 -8.80
N GLY A 5 -12.00 0.51 -8.21
CA GLY A 5 -10.96 1.14 -7.42
C GLY A 5 -10.13 2.16 -8.18
N LEU A 6 -9.70 1.82 -9.39
CA LEU A 6 -9.00 2.75 -10.28
C LEU A 6 -9.86 3.97 -10.65
N SER A 7 -11.16 3.78 -10.91
CA SER A 7 -12.08 4.88 -11.16
C SER A 7 -12.17 5.86 -9.98
N ILE A 8 -12.23 5.33 -8.75
CA ILE A 8 -12.25 6.12 -7.51
C ILE A 8 -10.92 6.84 -7.29
N LEU A 9 -9.79 6.17 -7.53
CA LEU A 9 -8.47 6.80 -7.44
C LEU A 9 -8.29 7.97 -8.41
N LEU A 10 -8.76 7.79 -9.65
CA LEU A 10 -8.55 8.77 -10.72
C LEU A 10 -9.54 9.95 -10.65
N ARG A 11 -10.79 9.72 -10.26
CA ARG A 11 -11.87 10.72 -10.34
C ARG A 11 -12.70 10.91 -9.07
N GLY A 12 -12.48 10.09 -8.04
CA GLY A 12 -13.22 10.18 -6.78
C GLY A 12 -12.82 11.39 -5.93
N THR A 13 -13.64 11.67 -4.92
CA THR A 13 -13.35 12.68 -3.89
C THR A 13 -12.24 12.20 -2.95
N VAL A 14 -11.67 13.12 -2.17
CA VAL A 14 -10.62 12.78 -1.19
C VAL A 14 -11.10 11.70 -0.22
N GLN A 15 -12.36 11.76 0.22
CA GLN A 15 -12.91 10.75 1.14
C GLN A 15 -13.04 9.38 0.49
N GLU A 16 -13.49 9.30 -0.76
CA GLU A 16 -13.59 8.03 -1.47
C GLU A 16 -12.21 7.42 -1.74
N LYS A 17 -11.22 8.26 -2.08
CA LYS A 17 -9.83 7.82 -2.24
C LYS A 17 -9.26 7.28 -0.94
N LEU A 18 -9.53 7.95 0.18
CA LEU A 18 -9.04 7.54 1.49
C LEU A 18 -9.71 6.24 1.95
N ASN A 19 -11.03 6.12 1.78
CA ASN A 19 -11.76 4.87 2.06
C ASN A 19 -11.28 3.72 1.17
N TRP A 20 -11.04 4.00 -0.12
CA TRP A 20 -10.51 2.99 -1.03
C TRP A 20 -9.09 2.56 -0.66
N ALA A 21 -8.21 3.51 -0.33
CA ALA A 21 -6.85 3.23 0.13
C ALA A 21 -6.88 2.43 1.43
N PHE A 22 -7.72 2.79 2.40
CA PHE A 22 -7.86 2.05 3.65
C PHE A 22 -8.28 0.60 3.40
N ASN A 23 -9.28 0.38 2.54
CA ASN A 23 -9.71 -0.96 2.13
C ASN A 23 -8.66 -1.74 1.31
N LEU A 24 -7.66 -1.05 0.74
CA LEU A 24 -6.54 -1.69 0.04
C LEU A 24 -5.47 -2.15 1.04
N TYR A 25 -5.22 -1.36 2.09
CA TYR A 25 -4.23 -1.67 3.13
C TYR A 25 -4.75 -2.66 4.17
N ASP A 26 -6.03 -2.60 4.52
CA ASP A 26 -6.71 -3.54 5.43
C ASP A 26 -7.10 -4.81 4.65
N ILE A 27 -6.20 -5.80 4.64
CA ILE A 27 -6.34 -7.04 3.88
C ILE A 27 -7.38 -7.94 4.56
N ASN A 28 -7.33 -8.02 5.89
CA ASN A 28 -8.19 -8.90 6.68
C ASN A 28 -9.58 -8.31 6.95
N LYS A 29 -9.79 -7.01 6.69
CA LYS A 29 -11.03 -6.25 6.89
C LYS A 29 -11.48 -6.18 8.34
N ASP A 30 -10.53 -6.14 9.28
CA ASP A 30 -10.82 -5.99 10.71
C ASP A 30 -11.00 -4.53 11.14
N GLY A 31 -10.75 -3.57 10.22
CA GLY A 31 -10.86 -2.14 10.46
C GLY A 31 -9.59 -1.50 11.00
N TYR A 32 -8.51 -2.27 11.16
CA TYR A 32 -7.20 -1.83 11.62
C TYR A 32 -6.12 -2.26 10.62
N ILE A 33 -5.19 -1.35 10.32
CA ILE A 33 -4.05 -1.69 9.47
C ILE A 33 -2.92 -2.16 10.39
N THR A 34 -2.62 -3.45 10.36
CA THR A 34 -1.52 -4.01 11.13
C THR A 34 -0.17 -3.79 10.44
N LYS A 35 0.93 -3.86 11.21
CA LYS A 35 2.30 -3.77 10.65
C LYS A 35 2.57 -4.88 9.63
N GLU A 36 2.00 -6.06 9.85
CA GLU A 36 2.15 -7.22 8.97
C GLU A 36 1.47 -6.96 7.62
N GLU A 37 0.22 -6.48 7.63
CA GLU A 37 -0.50 -6.14 6.40
C GLU A 37 0.19 -5.03 5.63
N MET A 38 0.69 -4.00 6.31
CA MET A 38 1.42 -2.94 5.65
C MET A 38 2.72 -3.45 5.02
N LEU A 39 3.40 -4.40 5.66
CA LEU A 39 4.60 -5.03 5.12
C LEU A 39 4.30 -5.89 3.90
N ASP A 40 3.19 -6.63 3.90
CA ASP A 40 2.75 -7.43 2.75
C ASP A 40 2.36 -6.56 1.56
N ILE A 41 1.61 -5.47 1.78
CA ILE A 41 1.27 -4.50 0.72
C ILE A 41 2.55 -3.86 0.18
N MET A 42 3.45 -3.42 1.06
CA MET A 42 4.69 -2.78 0.65
C MET A 42 5.53 -3.75 -0.19
N LYS A 43 5.70 -5.00 0.27
CA LYS A 43 6.43 -6.04 -0.47
C LYS A 43 5.79 -6.32 -1.83
N ALA A 44 4.46 -6.40 -1.92
CA ALA A 44 3.76 -6.57 -3.20
C ALA A 44 3.99 -5.39 -4.16
N ILE A 45 4.04 -4.15 -3.66
CA ILE A 45 4.38 -2.96 -4.46
C ILE A 45 5.82 -3.05 -4.98
N TYR A 46 6.77 -3.43 -4.12
CA TYR A 46 8.17 -3.63 -4.50
C TYR A 46 8.32 -4.72 -5.56
N ASP A 47 7.65 -5.86 -5.39
CA ASP A 47 7.66 -6.97 -6.35
C ASP A 47 7.03 -6.54 -7.70
N MET A 48 5.99 -5.71 -7.67
CA MET A 48 5.32 -5.18 -8.88
C MET A 48 6.16 -4.13 -9.62
N MET A 49 6.86 -3.25 -8.90
CA MET A 49 7.77 -2.27 -9.50
C MET A 49 9.06 -2.92 -10.04
N GLY A 50 9.38 -4.12 -9.57
CA GLY A 50 10.55 -4.89 -9.99
C GLY A 50 11.89 -4.21 -9.67
N LYS A 51 12.98 -4.70 -10.27
CA LYS A 51 14.34 -4.11 -10.16
C LYS A 51 14.49 -2.77 -10.89
N CYS A 52 13.40 -2.20 -11.38
CA CYS A 52 13.36 -0.97 -12.19
C CYS A 52 13.14 0.30 -11.35
N THR A 53 13.56 0.29 -10.08
CA THR A 53 13.65 1.49 -9.27
C THR A 53 15.12 1.90 -9.18
N TYR A 54 15.42 3.10 -9.68
CA TYR A 54 16.72 3.75 -9.50
C TYR A 54 16.59 4.73 -8.34
N PRO A 55 17.39 4.61 -7.25
CA PRO A 55 18.42 3.61 -6.99
C PRO A 55 17.86 2.23 -6.57
N VAL A 56 18.66 1.18 -6.72
CA VAL A 56 18.35 -0.19 -6.27
C VAL A 56 17.92 -0.14 -4.80
N LEU A 57 16.62 -0.30 -4.56
CA LEU A 57 16.07 -0.32 -3.22
C LEU A 57 16.61 -1.56 -2.51
N LYS A 58 17.30 -1.34 -1.38
CA LYS A 58 17.81 -2.43 -0.53
C LYS A 58 16.62 -3.28 -0.06
N GLU A 59 16.81 -4.59 0.07
CA GLU A 59 15.76 -5.53 0.53
C GLU A 59 15.17 -5.15 1.91
N ASP A 60 15.87 -4.34 2.70
CA ASP A 60 15.42 -3.81 4.00
C ASP A 60 14.50 -2.58 3.90
N ALA A 61 14.38 -1.95 2.72
CA ALA A 61 13.57 -0.75 2.51
C ALA A 61 12.07 -0.90 2.86
N PRO A 62 11.39 -2.04 2.60
CA PRO A 62 9.99 -2.21 2.99
C PRO A 62 9.82 -2.18 4.51
N ARG A 63 10.71 -2.86 5.24
CA ARG A 63 10.66 -2.94 6.71
C ARG A 63 10.90 -1.57 7.34
N GLN A 64 11.91 -0.85 6.86
CA GLN A 64 12.24 0.48 7.38
C GLN A 64 11.11 1.49 7.09
N HIS A 65 10.42 1.35 5.95
CA HIS A 65 9.27 2.19 5.62
C HIS A 65 8.10 1.94 6.58
N VAL A 66 7.80 0.67 6.85
CA VAL A 66 6.76 0.29 7.83
C VAL A 66 7.12 0.79 9.23
N GLU A 67 8.37 0.64 9.67
CA GLU A 67 8.80 1.18 10.97
C GLU A 67 8.67 2.69 11.08
N THR A 68 9.00 3.43 10.01
CA THR A 68 8.85 4.89 9.98
C THR A 68 7.38 5.32 9.99
N PHE A 69 6.50 4.57 9.33
CA PHE A 69 5.07 4.90 9.26
C PHE A 69 4.36 4.70 10.61
N PHE A 70 4.80 3.70 11.40
CA PHE A 70 4.22 3.35 12.69
C PHE A 70 5.00 3.94 13.90
N GLN A 71 5.89 4.91 13.69
CA GLN A 71 6.55 5.68 14.77
C GLN A 71 5.66 6.80 15.29
#